data_AF-A0AA35VVU1-F1
#
_entry.id   AF-A0AA35VVU1-F1
#
_cell.length_a   1.000
_cell.length_b   1.000
_cell.length_c   1.000
_cell.angle_alpha   90.00
_cell.angle_beta   90.00
_cell.angle_gamma   90.00
#
_symmetry.space_group_name_H-M   'P 1'
#
loop_
_entity.id
_entity.type
_entity.pdbx_description
1 polymer ?
#
loop_
_entity_poly.entity_id
_entity_poly.type
_entity_poly.pdbx_seq_one_letter_code
_entity_poly.pdbx_strand_id
1 'polypeptide(L)'
;MKSRRWSNTCVEDLPEYMKLLYQMLMDLHEEMGEFLARMGKLHQLNYVKDTIKEYIRSYMIEAKWNHENYTPTVEEHRDVTYISTAFNVLLVTSFAAEGNVITDELFHWLFSYPPIVKASFGLGRVMDDIVTHKEEQERKHVASVIECYMKEFDVDKEHSQGFFIEMIEDAWKEMNKESITCKDVKMPIKRRVMNIARVMDVLYKNKDHFTHVGEELISHIKSLLVDPISI
;
A
#
# COMPACT_ATOMS: atom_id res chain seq x y z
N MET A 1 -16.46 12.62 0.45
CA MET A 1 -16.11 13.13 1.80
C MET A 1 -15.29 14.42 1.72
N LYS A 2 -15.56 15.41 2.57
CA LYS A 2 -14.73 16.64 2.70
C LYS A 2 -13.47 16.38 3.54
N SER A 3 -12.66 15.35 3.23
CA SER A 3 -11.35 15.13 3.87
C SER A 3 -10.28 16.14 3.45
N ARG A 4 -10.67 17.28 2.84
CA ARG A 4 -9.73 18.33 2.41
C ARG A 4 -9.12 19.10 3.58
N ARG A 5 -9.75 19.07 4.77
CA ARG A 5 -9.23 19.69 5.99
C ARG A 5 -8.79 18.60 6.96
N TRP A 6 -7.52 18.63 7.36
CA TRP A 6 -6.98 17.76 8.40
C TRP A 6 -7.39 18.34 9.76
N SER A 7 -8.60 18.04 10.23
CA SER A 7 -9.16 18.68 11.42
C SER A 7 -10.23 17.84 12.11
N ASN A 8 -10.16 17.77 13.44
CA ASN A 8 -11.15 17.11 14.29
C ASN A 8 -12.57 17.66 14.11
N THR A 9 -12.73 18.90 13.62
CA THR A 9 -14.05 19.48 13.36
C THR A 9 -14.84 18.75 12.27
N CYS A 10 -14.17 17.93 11.45
CA CYS A 10 -14.84 17.15 10.41
C CYS A 10 -15.53 15.88 10.95
N VAL A 11 -15.31 15.49 12.21
CA VAL A 11 -15.88 14.27 12.79
C VAL A 11 -17.40 14.36 12.94
N GLU A 12 -17.94 15.55 13.22
CA GLU A 12 -19.38 15.77 13.42
C GLU A 12 -20.20 15.56 12.14
N ASP A 13 -19.57 15.73 10.98
CA ASP A 13 -20.19 15.52 9.67
C ASP A 13 -20.19 14.03 9.25
N LEU A 14 -19.55 13.13 10.02
CA LEU A 14 -19.42 11.72 9.68
C LEU A 14 -20.57 10.87 10.25
N PRO A 15 -20.95 9.78 9.56
CA PRO A 15 -21.80 8.75 10.14
C PRO A 15 -21.23 8.22 11.45
N GLU A 16 -22.11 7.85 12.40
CA GLU A 16 -21.71 7.48 13.76
C GLU A 16 -20.65 6.37 13.80
N TYR A 17 -20.77 5.36 12.92
CA TYR A 17 -19.82 4.25 12.84
C TYR A 17 -18.40 4.65 12.39
N MET A 18 -18.25 5.81 11.72
CA MET A 18 -16.96 6.31 11.24
C MET A 18 -16.29 7.26 12.22
N LYS A 19 -17.05 7.83 13.17
CA LYS A 19 -16.51 8.85 14.10
C LYS A 19 -15.37 8.30 14.93
N LEU A 20 -15.52 7.08 15.47
CA LEU A 20 -14.47 6.41 16.26
C LEU A 20 -13.18 6.22 15.44
N LEU A 21 -13.29 5.68 14.23
CA LEU A 21 -12.13 5.44 13.35
C LEU A 21 -11.43 6.75 12.98
N TYR A 22 -12.21 7.80 12.69
CA TYR A 22 -11.66 9.11 12.38
C TYR A 22 -10.94 9.71 13.60
N GLN A 23 -11.52 9.60 14.79
CA GLN A 23 -10.88 10.09 16.02
C GLN A 23 -9.56 9.35 16.29
N MET A 24 -9.56 8.02 16.21
CA MET A 24 -8.33 7.21 16.36
C MET A 24 -7.24 7.62 15.36
N LEU A 25 -7.63 7.90 14.11
CA LEU A 25 -6.70 8.39 13.11
C LEU A 25 -6.12 9.76 13.50
N MET A 26 -6.94 10.68 14.00
CA MET A 26 -6.47 12.00 14.40
C MET A 26 -5.55 11.94 15.63
N ASP A 27 -5.91 11.15 16.65
CA ASP A 27 -5.12 10.94 17.86
C ASP A 27 -3.73 10.36 17.52
N LEU A 28 -3.68 9.35 16.64
CA LEU A 28 -2.42 8.77 16.17
C LEU A 28 -1.48 9.82 15.52
N HIS A 29 -2.04 10.79 14.82
CA HIS A 29 -1.24 11.84 14.18
C HIS A 29 -0.80 12.94 15.14
N GLU A 30 -1.58 13.18 16.20
CA GLU A 30 -1.16 14.03 17.30
C GLU A 30 0.02 13.40 18.03
N GLU A 31 -0.08 12.12 18.41
CA GLU A 31 1.01 11.35 19.02
C GLU A 31 2.26 11.31 18.14
N MET A 32 2.10 11.04 16.84
CA MET A 32 3.20 11.08 15.88
C MET A 32 3.81 12.48 15.78
N GLY A 33 2.99 13.53 15.82
CA GLY A 33 3.45 14.91 15.81
C GLY A 33 4.30 15.24 17.04
N GLU A 34 3.87 14.83 18.23
CA GLU A 34 4.66 14.98 19.45
C GLU A 34 5.99 14.24 19.37
N PHE A 35 5.97 12.99 18.89
CA PHE A 35 7.16 12.17 18.71
C PHE A 35 8.16 12.85 17.76
N LEU A 36 7.70 13.29 16.58
CA LEU A 36 8.53 13.97 15.60
C LEU A 36 9.02 15.34 16.09
N ALA A 37 8.23 16.07 16.88
CA ALA A 37 8.64 17.33 17.48
C ALA A 37 9.81 17.15 18.45
N ARG A 38 9.79 16.09 19.27
CA ARG A 38 10.90 15.74 20.17
C ARG A 38 12.20 15.43 19.42
N MET A 39 12.10 15.00 18.16
CA MET A 39 13.23 14.75 17.27
C MET A 39 13.64 15.98 16.43
N GLY A 40 12.95 17.12 16.56
CA GLY A 40 13.18 18.30 15.72
C GLY A 40 12.75 18.12 14.26
N LYS A 41 11.78 17.22 14.00
CA LYS A 41 11.33 16.80 12.66
C LYS A 41 9.83 16.95 12.45
N LEU A 42 9.17 17.82 13.22
CA LEU A 42 7.71 18.04 13.15
C LEU A 42 7.23 18.33 11.71
N HIS A 43 8.05 18.98 10.88
CA HIS A 43 7.70 19.28 9.49
C HIS A 43 7.47 18.01 8.63
N GLN A 44 8.10 16.88 8.97
CA GLN A 44 7.92 15.61 8.27
C GLN A 44 6.52 15.01 8.46
N LEU A 45 5.78 15.43 9.50
CA LEU A 45 4.38 15.06 9.68
C LEU A 45 3.52 15.51 8.49
N ASN A 46 3.90 16.60 7.81
CA ASN A 46 3.18 17.06 6.63
C ASN A 46 3.25 16.05 5.47
N TYR A 47 4.41 15.40 5.26
CA TYR A 47 4.53 14.34 4.26
C TYR A 47 3.55 13.19 4.54
N VAL A 48 3.49 12.72 5.79
CA VAL A 48 2.56 11.67 6.22
C VAL A 48 1.10 12.08 5.98
N LYS A 49 0.72 13.27 6.44
CA LYS A 49 -0.64 13.81 6.25
C LYS A 49 -1.03 13.93 4.79
N ASP A 50 -0.10 14.37 3.94
CA ASP A 50 -0.37 14.54 2.51
C ASP A 50 -0.49 13.20 1.79
N THR A 51 0.34 12.21 2.12
CA THR A 51 0.21 10.84 1.61
C THR A 51 -1.12 10.21 2.00
N ILE A 52 -1.60 10.42 3.24
CA ILE A 52 -2.91 9.90 3.65
C ILE A 52 -4.06 10.59 2.92
N LYS A 53 -3.98 11.91 2.67
CA LYS A 53 -4.98 12.59 1.83
C LYS A 53 -4.99 12.04 0.41
N GLU A 54 -3.83 11.72 -0.15
CA GLU A 54 -3.70 11.10 -1.47
C GLU A 54 -4.34 9.71 -1.49
N TYR A 55 -3.99 8.85 -0.53
CA TYR A 55 -4.61 7.54 -0.30
C TYR A 55 -6.13 7.61 -0.23
N ILE A 56 -6.68 8.49 0.62
CA ILE A 56 -8.14 8.65 0.76
C ILE A 56 -8.78 9.10 -0.56
N ARG A 57 -8.11 9.97 -1.34
CA ARG A 57 -8.65 10.40 -2.65
C ARG A 57 -8.70 9.24 -3.63
N SER A 58 -7.65 8.42 -3.71
CA SER A 58 -7.63 7.25 -4.58
C SER A 58 -8.65 6.20 -4.16
N TYR A 59 -8.78 5.95 -2.85
CA TYR A 59 -9.81 5.05 -2.31
C TYR A 59 -11.24 5.55 -2.61
N MET A 60 -11.46 6.87 -2.59
CA MET A 60 -12.74 7.45 -2.99
C MET A 60 -13.02 7.33 -4.50
N ILE A 61 -11.98 7.26 -5.34
CA ILE A 61 -12.14 6.98 -6.78
C ILE A 61 -12.60 5.54 -6.96
N GLU A 62 -12.00 4.56 -6.28
CA GLU A 62 -12.45 3.17 -6.31
C GLU A 62 -13.87 2.99 -5.80
N ALA A 63 -14.22 3.66 -4.70
CA ALA A 63 -15.58 3.65 -4.18
C ALA A 63 -16.59 4.19 -5.21
N LYS A 64 -16.20 5.22 -5.98
CA LYS A 64 -17.01 5.76 -7.08
C LYS A 64 -17.12 4.75 -8.22
N TRP A 65 -16.02 4.12 -8.63
CA TRP A 65 -16.03 3.08 -9.66
C TRP A 65 -16.96 1.93 -9.29
N ASN A 66 -16.91 1.46 -8.05
CA ASN A 66 -17.83 0.43 -7.57
C ASN A 66 -19.30 0.90 -7.63
N HIS A 67 -19.58 2.10 -7.13
CA HIS A 67 -20.94 2.65 -7.13
C HIS A 67 -21.54 2.80 -8.54
N GLU A 68 -20.71 3.19 -9.51
CA GLU A 68 -21.10 3.40 -10.90
C GLU A 68 -21.01 2.12 -11.76
N ASN A 69 -20.57 0.99 -11.19
CA ASN A 69 -20.21 -0.24 -11.91
C ASN A 69 -19.25 0.04 -13.07
N TYR A 70 -18.31 0.95 -12.86
CA TYR A 70 -17.30 1.32 -13.84
C TYR A 70 -16.09 0.39 -13.73
N THR A 71 -15.73 -0.22 -14.86
CA THR A 71 -14.47 -0.95 -15.00
C THR A 71 -13.52 -0.07 -15.82
N PRO A 72 -12.43 0.45 -15.21
CA PRO A 72 -11.42 1.28 -15.87
C PRO A 72 -10.56 0.47 -16.86
N THR A 73 -9.68 1.14 -17.59
CA THR A 73 -8.57 0.47 -18.31
C THR A 73 -7.54 -0.04 -17.30
N VAL A 74 -6.68 -0.96 -17.71
CA VAL A 74 -5.57 -1.48 -16.88
C VAL A 74 -4.64 -0.35 -16.44
N GLU A 75 -4.37 0.61 -17.32
CA GLU A 75 -3.54 1.78 -17.00
C GLU A 75 -4.22 2.71 -15.98
N GLU A 76 -5.50 3.04 -16.18
CA GLU A 76 -6.25 3.88 -15.25
C GLU A 76 -6.41 3.21 -13.88
N HIS A 77 -6.72 1.90 -13.86
CA HIS A 77 -6.74 1.09 -12.65
C HIS A 77 -5.40 1.19 -11.91
N ARG A 78 -4.29 0.96 -12.60
CA ARG A 78 -2.94 0.97 -12.03
C ARG A 78 -2.61 2.31 -11.36
N ASP A 79 -2.90 3.42 -12.04
CA ASP A 79 -2.54 4.76 -11.56
C ASP A 79 -3.30 5.13 -10.27
N VAL A 80 -4.52 4.64 -10.09
CA VAL A 80 -5.30 4.81 -8.85
C VAL A 80 -4.88 3.80 -7.78
N THR A 81 -4.79 2.53 -8.16
CA THR A 81 -4.62 1.42 -7.22
C THR A 81 -3.24 1.34 -6.59
N TYR A 82 -2.21 1.86 -7.28
CA TYR A 82 -0.88 2.02 -6.69
C TYR A 82 -0.91 2.85 -5.41
N ILE A 83 -1.79 3.84 -5.36
CA ILE A 83 -1.95 4.72 -4.21
C ILE A 83 -2.94 4.14 -3.20
N SER A 84 -4.06 3.55 -3.65
CA SER A 84 -5.09 2.98 -2.76
C SER A 84 -4.66 1.70 -2.04
N THR A 85 -3.52 1.11 -2.37
CA THR A 85 -2.93 0.00 -1.59
C THR A 85 -2.46 0.39 -0.18
N ALA A 86 -2.34 1.69 0.11
CA ALA A 86 -1.75 2.25 1.34
C ALA A 86 -0.26 1.91 1.56
N PHE A 87 0.43 1.27 0.61
CA PHE A 87 1.85 0.93 0.76
C PHE A 87 2.73 2.18 0.85
N ASN A 88 2.38 3.24 0.14
CA ASN A 88 3.02 4.55 0.26
C ASN A 88 2.88 5.13 1.68
N VAL A 89 1.70 5.02 2.30
CA VAL A 89 1.44 5.48 3.68
C VAL A 89 2.36 4.75 4.66
N LEU A 90 2.47 3.42 4.54
CA LEU A 90 3.34 2.61 5.39
C LEU A 90 4.81 3.03 5.24
N LEU A 91 5.27 3.20 4.01
CA LEU A 91 6.66 3.55 3.73
C LEU A 91 7.01 4.97 4.20
N VAL A 92 6.18 5.97 3.89
CA VAL A 92 6.36 7.38 4.31
C VAL A 92 6.33 7.49 5.83
N THR A 93 5.41 6.80 6.50
CA THR A 93 5.33 6.78 7.96
C THR A 93 6.57 6.15 8.58
N SER A 94 7.05 5.02 8.03
CA SER A 94 8.30 4.38 8.49
C SER A 94 9.53 5.26 8.30
N PHE A 95 9.54 6.08 7.24
CA PHE A 95 10.61 7.02 6.96
C PHE A 95 10.61 8.17 7.97
N ALA A 96 9.44 8.73 8.27
CA ALA A 96 9.31 9.79 9.28
C ALA A 96 9.73 9.29 10.67
N ALA A 97 9.36 8.07 11.05
CA ALA A 97 9.69 7.49 12.36
C ALA A 97 11.21 7.25 12.58
N GLU A 98 12.00 7.23 11.51
CA GLU A 98 13.43 6.92 11.54
C GLU A 98 14.35 8.13 11.78
N GLY A 99 13.77 9.31 12.01
CA GLY A 99 14.50 10.45 12.54
C GLY A 99 15.65 10.94 11.67
N ASN A 100 16.87 10.89 12.23
CA ASN A 100 18.06 11.54 11.65
C ASN A 100 18.59 10.86 10.38
N VAL A 101 18.09 9.68 10.01
CA VAL A 101 18.54 8.98 8.79
C VAL A 101 17.83 9.52 7.55
N ILE A 102 16.61 10.05 7.69
CA ILE A 102 15.76 10.43 6.55
C ILE A 102 15.74 11.95 6.34
N THR A 103 16.15 12.37 5.13
CA THR A 103 16.12 13.77 4.67
C THR A 103 14.89 14.05 3.81
N ASP A 104 14.56 15.33 3.64
CA ASP A 104 13.47 15.77 2.75
C ASP A 104 13.70 15.34 1.29
N GLU A 105 14.97 15.25 0.87
CA GLU A 105 15.36 14.71 -0.44
C GLU A 105 14.93 13.25 -0.63
N LEU A 106 14.95 12.42 0.43
CA LEU A 106 14.49 11.04 0.33
C LEU A 106 12.96 10.95 0.21
N PHE A 107 12.21 11.87 0.83
CA PHE A 107 10.78 11.98 0.59
C PHE A 107 10.49 12.39 -0.85
N HIS A 108 11.20 13.39 -1.39
CA HIS A 108 11.05 13.78 -2.80
C HIS A 108 11.41 12.66 -3.77
N TRP A 109 12.49 11.91 -3.49
CA TRP A 109 12.83 10.71 -4.25
C TRP A 109 11.69 9.69 -4.20
N LEU A 110 11.14 9.40 -3.01
CA LEU A 110 10.03 8.47 -2.89
C LEU A 110 8.79 8.94 -3.67
N PHE A 111 8.41 10.22 -3.56
CA PHE A 111 7.27 10.81 -4.25
C PHE A 111 7.47 11.00 -5.76
N SER A 112 8.69 10.86 -6.27
CA SER A 112 8.94 10.75 -7.71
C SER A 112 8.53 9.39 -8.29
N TYR A 113 8.16 8.43 -7.43
CA TYR A 113 7.79 7.06 -7.78
C TYR A 113 8.81 6.41 -8.74
N PRO A 114 10.07 6.25 -8.32
CA PRO A 114 11.12 5.65 -9.14
C PRO A 114 10.78 4.19 -9.46
N PRO A 115 11.40 3.59 -10.49
CA PRO A 115 11.03 2.25 -10.97
C PRO A 115 10.96 1.19 -9.87
N ILE A 116 11.88 1.19 -8.90
CA ILE A 116 11.86 0.26 -7.76
C ILE A 116 10.60 0.40 -6.88
N VAL A 117 10.09 1.61 -6.69
CA VAL A 117 8.88 1.88 -5.90
C VAL A 117 7.65 1.43 -6.68
N LYS A 118 7.57 1.76 -7.97
CA LYS A 118 6.48 1.32 -8.86
C LYS A 118 6.41 -0.20 -8.95
N ALA A 119 7.55 -0.87 -9.11
CA ALA A 119 7.62 -2.32 -9.15
C ALA A 119 7.17 -2.95 -7.82
N SER A 120 7.63 -2.41 -6.69
CA SER A 120 7.21 -2.91 -5.37
C SER A 120 5.71 -2.75 -5.12
N PHE A 121 5.11 -1.62 -5.48
CA PHE A 121 3.69 -1.38 -5.23
C PHE A 121 2.81 -2.16 -6.20
N GLY A 122 3.19 -2.21 -7.48
CA GLY A 122 2.50 -3.00 -8.49
C GLY A 122 2.48 -4.49 -8.16
N LEU A 123 3.61 -5.04 -7.69
CA LEU A 123 3.67 -6.42 -7.24
C LEU A 123 2.65 -6.71 -6.14
N GLY A 124 2.64 -5.91 -5.09
CA GLY A 124 1.71 -6.12 -3.98
C GLY A 124 0.25 -5.99 -4.39
N ARG A 125 -0.06 -5.06 -5.31
CA ARG A 125 -1.41 -4.90 -5.85
C ARG A 125 -1.87 -6.11 -6.66
N VAL A 126 -1.04 -6.58 -7.58
CA VAL A 126 -1.37 -7.76 -8.40
C VAL A 126 -1.51 -9.00 -7.53
N MET A 127 -0.65 -9.19 -6.53
CA MET A 127 -0.76 -10.34 -5.62
C MET A 127 -2.05 -10.31 -4.80
N ASP A 128 -2.42 -9.17 -4.23
CA ASP A 128 -3.68 -8.97 -3.51
C ASP A 128 -4.86 -9.32 -4.43
N ASP A 129 -4.98 -8.63 -5.57
CA ASP A 129 -6.08 -8.82 -6.52
C ASP A 129 -6.26 -10.29 -6.96
N ILE A 130 -5.18 -11.04 -7.15
CA ILE A 130 -5.26 -12.47 -7.53
C ILE A 130 -5.87 -13.31 -6.42
N VAL A 131 -5.39 -13.17 -5.19
CA VAL A 131 -5.74 -14.08 -4.10
C VAL A 131 -7.06 -13.70 -3.41
N THR A 132 -7.41 -12.41 -3.41
CA THR A 132 -8.69 -11.91 -2.88
C THR A 132 -9.82 -11.99 -3.91
N HIS A 133 -9.49 -12.11 -5.21
CA HIS A 133 -10.41 -12.05 -6.35
C HIS A 133 -11.79 -12.64 -6.07
N LYS A 134 -11.82 -13.90 -5.65
CA LYS A 134 -13.06 -14.67 -5.49
C LYS A 134 -13.97 -14.04 -4.43
N GLU A 135 -13.44 -13.76 -3.24
CA GLU A 135 -14.22 -13.18 -2.13
C GLU A 135 -14.66 -11.76 -2.46
N GLU A 136 -13.84 -11.01 -3.19
CA GLU A 136 -14.16 -9.65 -3.63
C GLU A 136 -15.29 -9.61 -4.65
N GLN A 137 -15.35 -10.56 -5.57
CA GLN A 137 -16.46 -10.71 -6.51
C GLN A 137 -17.76 -11.11 -5.79
N GLU A 138 -17.69 -11.96 -4.77
CA GLU A 138 -18.87 -12.37 -3.97
C GLU A 138 -19.52 -11.19 -3.23
N ARG A 139 -18.72 -10.24 -2.74
CA ARG A 139 -19.19 -9.03 -2.03
C ARG A 139 -19.49 -7.83 -2.94
N LYS A 140 -19.39 -7.98 -4.27
CA LYS A 140 -19.52 -6.89 -5.27
C LYS A 140 -18.57 -5.73 -4.98
N HIS A 141 -17.27 -6.04 -4.98
CA HIS A 141 -16.22 -5.05 -4.85
C HIS A 141 -15.97 -4.28 -6.17
N VAL A 142 -15.12 -3.25 -6.10
CA VAL A 142 -14.60 -2.57 -7.30
C VAL A 142 -13.86 -3.57 -8.19
N ALA A 143 -13.87 -3.33 -9.51
CA ALA A 143 -13.13 -4.12 -10.48
C ALA A 143 -11.64 -4.21 -10.11
N SER A 144 -11.11 -5.43 -10.02
CA SER A 144 -9.69 -5.68 -9.83
C SER A 144 -8.92 -5.54 -11.15
N VAL A 145 -7.59 -5.67 -11.11
CA VAL A 145 -6.77 -5.73 -12.32
C VAL A 145 -7.21 -6.85 -13.27
N ILE A 146 -7.80 -7.94 -12.75
CA ILE A 146 -8.31 -9.07 -13.54
C ILE A 146 -9.50 -8.63 -14.40
N GLU A 147 -10.52 -8.01 -13.80
CA GLU A 147 -11.67 -7.48 -14.54
C GLU A 147 -11.26 -6.42 -15.56
N CYS A 148 -10.33 -5.54 -15.18
CA CYS A 148 -9.83 -4.49 -16.07
C CYS A 148 -9.14 -5.10 -17.30
N TYR A 149 -8.28 -6.09 -17.10
CA TYR A 149 -7.56 -6.78 -18.16
C TYR A 149 -8.49 -7.57 -19.09
N MET A 150 -9.38 -8.37 -18.52
CA MET A 150 -10.34 -9.17 -19.28
C MET A 150 -11.23 -8.27 -20.16
N LYS A 151 -11.68 -7.13 -19.63
CA LYS A 151 -12.51 -6.17 -20.36
C LYS A 151 -11.74 -5.45 -21.47
N GLU A 152 -10.50 -5.05 -21.22
CA GLU A 152 -9.70 -4.28 -22.18
C GLU A 152 -9.23 -5.13 -23.37
N PHE A 153 -8.86 -6.39 -23.12
CA PHE A 153 -8.30 -7.28 -24.14
C PHE A 153 -9.29 -8.33 -24.67
N ASP A 154 -10.53 -8.35 -24.17
CA ASP A 154 -11.59 -9.30 -24.56
C ASP A 154 -11.14 -10.77 -24.42
N VAL A 155 -10.54 -11.10 -23.26
CA VAL A 155 -10.01 -12.42 -22.93
C VAL A 155 -10.71 -13.02 -21.71
N ASP A 156 -10.70 -14.35 -21.61
CA ASP A 156 -11.19 -15.05 -20.42
C ASP A 156 -10.18 -15.01 -19.25
N LYS A 157 -10.62 -15.50 -18.09
CA LYS A 157 -9.83 -15.49 -16.86
C LYS A 157 -8.62 -16.41 -16.98
N GLU A 158 -8.79 -17.60 -17.54
CA GLU A 158 -7.75 -18.61 -17.70
C GLU A 158 -6.56 -18.07 -18.52
N HIS A 159 -6.83 -17.31 -19.57
CA HIS A 159 -5.81 -16.65 -20.37
C HIS A 159 -5.10 -15.50 -19.63
N SER A 160 -5.77 -14.87 -18.65
CA SER A 160 -5.17 -13.77 -17.86
C SER A 160 -4.24 -14.23 -16.73
N GLN A 161 -4.38 -15.46 -16.23
CA GLN A 161 -3.57 -15.95 -15.09
C GLN A 161 -2.07 -15.97 -15.36
N GLY A 162 -1.67 -16.45 -16.55
CA GLY A 162 -0.25 -16.48 -16.95
C GLY A 162 0.35 -15.09 -17.03
N PHE A 163 -0.43 -14.12 -17.54
CA PHE A 163 -0.02 -12.72 -17.64
C PHE A 163 0.25 -12.10 -16.26
N PHE A 164 -0.60 -12.33 -15.27
CA PHE A 164 -0.38 -11.76 -13.94
C PHE A 164 0.80 -12.39 -13.18
N ILE A 165 1.04 -13.69 -13.39
CA ILE A 165 2.26 -14.35 -12.87
C ILE A 165 3.50 -13.71 -13.49
N GLU A 166 3.51 -13.51 -14.82
CA GLU A 166 4.61 -12.84 -15.52
C GLU A 166 4.81 -11.39 -15.00
N MET A 167 3.73 -10.64 -14.75
CA MET A 167 3.82 -9.30 -14.15
C MET A 167 4.49 -9.32 -12.76
N ILE A 168 4.17 -10.30 -11.91
CA ILE A 168 4.81 -10.45 -10.59
C ILE A 168 6.30 -10.76 -10.76
N GLU A 169 6.65 -11.70 -11.64
CA GLU A 169 8.05 -12.04 -11.92
C GLU A 169 8.84 -10.86 -12.47
N ASP A 170 8.25 -10.08 -13.36
CA ASP A 170 8.89 -8.91 -13.96
C ASP A 170 9.06 -7.78 -12.95
N ALA A 171 8.10 -7.58 -12.04
CA ALA A 171 8.26 -6.66 -10.94
C ALA A 171 9.41 -7.08 -10.00
N TRP A 172 9.57 -8.38 -9.72
CA TRP A 172 10.74 -8.89 -8.99
C TRP A 172 12.06 -8.64 -9.72
N LYS A 173 12.10 -8.93 -11.04
CA LYS A 173 13.28 -8.69 -11.88
C LYS A 173 13.67 -7.21 -11.89
N GLU A 174 12.69 -6.31 -12.03
CA GLU A 174 12.92 -4.87 -12.04
C GLU A 174 13.42 -4.37 -10.68
N MET A 175 12.82 -4.82 -9.55
CA MET A 175 13.34 -4.48 -8.22
C MET A 175 14.77 -4.97 -8.00
N ASN A 176 15.09 -6.19 -8.46
CA ASN A 176 16.45 -6.75 -8.35
C ASN A 176 17.45 -5.96 -9.18
N LYS A 177 17.10 -5.61 -10.41
CA LYS A 177 17.90 -4.74 -11.28
C LYS A 177 18.12 -3.38 -10.63
N GLU A 178 17.06 -2.72 -10.18
CA GLU A 178 17.12 -1.40 -9.54
C GLU A 178 17.88 -1.41 -8.21
N SER A 179 17.91 -2.54 -7.51
CA SER A 179 18.76 -2.71 -6.34
C SER A 179 20.25 -2.46 -6.67
N ILE A 180 20.66 -2.69 -7.92
CA ILE A 180 22.03 -2.50 -8.41
C ILE A 180 22.16 -1.17 -9.18
N THR A 181 21.20 -0.82 -10.03
CA THR A 181 21.29 0.31 -10.98
C THR A 181 20.90 1.66 -10.38
N CYS A 182 19.94 1.71 -9.44
CA CYS A 182 19.52 2.97 -8.82
C CYS A 182 20.64 3.50 -7.90
N LYS A 183 21.18 4.67 -8.26
CA LYS A 183 22.27 5.36 -7.55
C LYS A 183 21.79 6.55 -6.71
N ASP A 184 20.53 6.94 -6.84
CA ASP A 184 19.95 8.11 -6.17
C ASP A 184 19.91 7.94 -4.64
N VAL A 185 19.78 6.69 -4.17
CA VAL A 185 19.67 6.35 -2.75
C VAL A 185 20.51 5.15 -2.35
N LYS A 186 20.88 5.10 -1.07
CA LYS A 186 21.70 4.02 -0.50
C LYS A 186 20.90 2.71 -0.38
N MET A 187 21.61 1.58 -0.36
CA MET A 187 21.00 0.24 -0.23
C MET A 187 20.02 0.06 0.94
N PRO A 188 20.23 0.63 2.14
CA PRO A 188 19.25 0.52 3.22
C PRO A 188 17.88 1.12 2.87
N ILE A 189 17.84 2.22 2.11
CA ILE A 189 16.59 2.86 1.65
C ILE A 189 15.92 1.97 0.60
N LYS A 190 16.68 1.49 -0.39
CA LYS A 190 16.16 0.54 -1.40
C LYS A 190 15.61 -0.73 -0.76
N ARG A 191 16.28 -1.23 0.29
CA ARG A 191 15.85 -2.42 1.03
C ARG A 191 14.50 -2.22 1.71
N ARG A 192 14.19 -1.02 2.20
CA ARG A 192 12.87 -0.74 2.79
C ARG A 192 11.75 -0.85 1.77
N VAL A 193 11.97 -0.27 0.58
CA VAL A 193 11.02 -0.41 -0.54
C VAL A 193 10.84 -1.89 -0.89
N MET A 194 11.92 -2.63 -1.12
CA MET A 194 11.84 -4.06 -1.42
C MET A 194 11.21 -4.89 -0.29
N ASN A 195 11.38 -4.49 0.97
CA ASN A 195 10.77 -5.17 2.10
C ASN A 195 9.24 -5.04 2.10
N ILE A 196 8.66 -3.96 1.55
CA ILE A 196 7.22 -3.87 1.35
C ILE A 196 6.74 -5.01 0.43
N ALA A 197 7.39 -5.17 -0.73
CA ALA A 197 7.08 -6.28 -1.63
C ALA A 197 7.26 -7.65 -0.98
N ARG A 198 8.30 -7.84 -0.16
CA ARG A 198 8.52 -9.10 0.58
C ARG A 198 7.44 -9.38 1.62
N VAL A 199 6.93 -8.35 2.30
CA VAL A 199 5.79 -8.53 3.22
C VAL A 199 4.55 -8.95 2.43
N MET A 200 4.30 -8.34 1.28
CA MET A 200 3.18 -8.74 0.41
C MET A 200 3.34 -10.18 -0.09
N ASP A 201 4.55 -10.58 -0.44
CA ASP A 201 4.83 -11.97 -0.80
C ASP A 201 4.50 -12.94 0.34
N VAL A 202 4.84 -12.60 1.58
CA VAL A 202 4.47 -13.43 2.75
C VAL A 202 2.96 -13.46 2.98
N LEU A 203 2.28 -12.32 2.83
CA LEU A 203 0.86 -12.20 3.12
C LEU A 203 -0.04 -12.81 2.04
N TYR A 204 0.39 -12.78 0.79
CA TYR A 204 -0.43 -13.13 -0.37
C TYR A 204 0.17 -14.25 -1.23
N LYS A 205 1.17 -14.98 -0.71
CA LYS A 205 1.89 -16.01 -1.48
C LYS A 205 0.98 -17.00 -2.19
N ASN A 206 0.01 -17.53 -1.45
CA ASN A 206 -0.85 -18.63 -1.88
C ASN A 206 -2.33 -18.40 -1.52
N LYS A 207 -2.61 -17.52 -0.58
CA LYS A 207 -3.93 -17.21 -0.02
C LYS A 207 -3.89 -15.84 0.63
N ASP A 208 -5.05 -15.27 0.92
CA ASP A 208 -5.17 -14.03 1.67
C ASP A 208 -4.90 -14.25 3.17
N HIS A 209 -3.63 -14.22 3.57
CA HIS A 209 -3.26 -14.25 4.99
C HIS A 209 -3.47 -12.92 5.70
N PHE A 210 -3.66 -11.84 4.95
CA PHE A 210 -3.89 -10.51 5.51
C PHE A 210 -5.26 -10.44 6.18
N THR A 211 -6.31 -10.87 5.49
CA THR A 211 -7.66 -10.96 6.05
C THR A 211 -7.84 -12.23 6.88
N HIS A 212 -7.35 -13.37 6.38
CA HIS A 212 -7.56 -14.68 7.00
C HIS A 212 -6.27 -15.22 7.62
N VAL A 213 -6.00 -14.79 8.84
CA VAL A 213 -4.80 -15.19 9.60
C VAL A 213 -4.83 -16.68 9.92
N GLY A 214 -4.22 -17.49 9.05
CA GLY A 214 -4.09 -18.94 9.21
C GLY A 214 -2.87 -19.38 10.01
N GLU A 215 -2.77 -20.69 10.25
CA GLU A 215 -1.70 -21.33 11.05
C GLU A 215 -0.29 -20.97 10.60
N GLU A 216 -0.07 -20.83 9.29
CA GLU A 216 1.23 -20.48 8.71
C GLU A 216 1.71 -19.09 9.15
N LEU A 217 0.88 -18.06 9.04
CA LEU A 217 1.25 -16.71 9.47
C LEU A 217 1.39 -16.65 11.00
N ILE A 218 0.53 -17.36 11.74
CA ILE A 218 0.66 -17.50 13.20
C ILE A 218 2.00 -18.16 13.57
N SER A 219 2.42 -19.18 12.84
CA SER A 219 3.70 -19.87 13.04
C SER A 219 4.89 -18.92 12.80
N HIS A 220 4.85 -18.13 11.72
CA HIS A 220 5.86 -17.09 11.47
C HIS A 220 5.92 -16.05 12.60
N ILE A 221 4.77 -15.57 13.09
CA ILE A 221 4.71 -14.61 14.20
C ILE A 221 5.31 -15.22 15.47
N LYS A 222 4.93 -16.46 15.81
CA LYS A 222 5.45 -17.16 16.99
C LYS A 222 6.96 -17.34 16.90
N SER A 223 7.46 -17.84 15.78
CA SER A 223 8.90 -18.03 15.56
C SER A 223 9.70 -16.72 15.60
N LEU A 224 9.10 -15.58 15.24
CA LEU A 224 9.81 -14.29 15.20
C LEU A 224 9.76 -13.53 16.53
N LEU A 225 8.63 -13.59 17.23
CA LEU A 225 8.33 -12.67 18.34
C LEU A 225 8.05 -13.37 19.69
N VAL A 226 7.84 -14.68 19.70
CA VAL A 226 7.40 -15.41 20.91
C VAL A 226 8.42 -16.47 21.31
N ASP A 227 8.80 -17.33 20.38
CA ASP A 227 9.62 -18.51 20.67
C ASP A 227 11.11 -18.16 20.53
N PRO A 228 11.89 -18.18 21.62
CA PRO A 228 13.32 -17.89 21.55
C PRO A 228 14.07 -19.05 20.88
N ILE A 229 15.14 -18.70 20.16
CA ILE A 229 16.08 -19.70 19.65
C ILE A 229 16.77 -20.35 20.85
N SER A 230 16.63 -21.67 20.99
CA SER A 230 17.38 -22.43 22.00
C SER A 230 18.87 -22.46 21.63
N ILE A 231 19.73 -22.08 22.57
CA ILE A 231 21.20 -22.05 22.44
C ILE A 231 21.79 -23.25 23.16
#